data_AF-A0A947SVX0-F1
#
_entry.id   AF-A0A947SVX0-F1
#
_cell.length_a   1.000
_cell.length_b   1.000
_cell.length_c   1.000
_cell.angle_alpha   90.00
_cell.angle_beta   90.00
_cell.angle_gamma   90.00
#
_symmetry.space_group_name_H-M   'P 1'
#
loop_
_entity.id
_entity.type
_entity.pdbx_description
1 polymer ?
#
loop_
_entity_poly.entity_id
_entity_poly.type
_entity_poly.pdbx_seq_one_letter_code
_entity_poly.pdbx_strand_id
1 'polypeptide(L)'
;MRYRCAACDFPIFNRRVKRCESCGEALPEELLYSARQIASIDAEFEKNKAQVDRMKRSLGANGGVGGDTGGGDFGGSCGGDGGGCD
;
A
#
# COMPACT_ATOMS: atom_id res chain seq x y z
N MET A 1 7.11 13.01 -21.78
CA MET A 1 8.28 12.23 -22.24
C MET A 1 8.19 10.85 -21.61
N ARG A 2 8.23 9.76 -22.39
CA ARG A 2 8.22 8.38 -21.87
C ARG A 2 9.67 7.97 -21.60
N TYR A 3 10.01 7.70 -20.34
CA TYR A 3 11.31 7.13 -19.98
C TYR A 3 11.35 5.69 -20.50
N ARG A 4 12.32 5.37 -21.37
CA ARG A 4 12.49 4.04 -21.98
C ARG A 4 13.91 3.54 -21.74
N CYS A 5 14.06 2.23 -21.59
CA CYS A 5 15.36 1.61 -21.48
C CYS A 5 16.11 1.72 -22.81
N ALA A 6 17.37 2.17 -22.79
CA ALA A 6 18.20 2.29 -23.98
C ALA A 6 18.56 0.95 -24.62
N ALA A 7 18.50 -0.16 -23.87
CA ALA A 7 18.88 -1.49 -24.34
C ALA A 7 17.72 -2.28 -24.97
N CYS A 8 16.50 -2.12 -24.46
CA CYS A 8 15.35 -2.94 -24.87
C CYS A 8 14.09 -2.13 -25.24
N ASP A 9 14.17 -0.79 -25.24
CA ASP A 9 13.06 0.15 -25.47
C ASP A 9 11.88 0.01 -24.47
N PHE A 10 12.04 -0.82 -23.43
CA PHE A 10 10.99 -1.10 -22.45
C PHE A 10 10.66 0.16 -21.64
N PRO A 11 9.37 0.48 -21.43
CA PRO A 11 8.96 1.64 -20.64
C PRO A 11 9.39 1.48 -19.17
N ILE A 12 10.09 2.48 -18.64
CA ILE A 12 10.56 2.50 -17.26
C ILE A 12 9.44 3.04 -16.37
N PHE A 13 8.88 2.19 -15.51
CA PHE A 13 7.85 2.59 -14.56
C PHE A 13 8.45 3.03 -13.21
N ASN A 14 9.56 2.41 -12.81
CA ASN A 14 10.19 2.68 -11.52
C ASN A 14 11.60 3.27 -11.67
N ARG A 15 11.69 4.60 -11.54
CA ARG A 15 12.96 5.36 -11.62
C ARG A 15 13.80 5.32 -10.33
N ARG A 16 13.38 4.56 -9.31
CA ARG A 16 14.19 4.31 -8.10
C ARG A 16 15.16 3.15 -8.30
N VAL A 17 14.88 2.25 -9.24
CA VAL A 17 15.68 1.04 -9.48
C VAL A 17 16.75 1.34 -10.51
N LYS A 18 18.02 1.03 -10.20
CA LYS A 18 19.17 1.28 -11.09
C LYS A 18 19.25 0.32 -12.27
N ARG A 19 18.31 -0.62 -12.40
CA ARG A 19 18.31 -1.69 -13.40
C ARG A 19 16.94 -1.77 -14.08
N CYS A 20 16.95 -2.05 -15.38
CA CYS A 20 15.73 -2.26 -16.15
C CYS A 20 15.00 -3.51 -15.66
N GLU A 21 13.68 -3.41 -15.49
CA GLU A 21 12.82 -4.49 -15.00
C GLU A 21 12.61 -5.60 -16.05
N SER A 22 12.89 -5.30 -17.33
CA SER A 22 12.74 -6.24 -18.44
C SER A 22 14.06 -6.93 -18.79
N CYS A 23 15.13 -6.17 -19.04
CA CYS A 23 16.41 -6.74 -19.48
C CYS A 23 17.49 -6.80 -18.39
N GLY A 24 17.28 -6.16 -17.23
CA GLY A 24 18.26 -6.13 -16.14
C GLY A 24 19.46 -5.17 -16.35
N GLU A 25 19.53 -4.51 -17.51
CA GLU A 25 20.60 -3.57 -17.87
C GLU A 25 20.61 -2.34 -16.95
N ALA A 26 21.80 -1.78 -16.70
CA ALA A 26 21.94 -0.60 -15.88
C ALA A 26 21.27 0.63 -16.53
N LEU A 27 20.44 1.33 -15.76
CA LEU A 27 19.79 2.56 -16.19
C LEU A 27 20.72 3.76 -15.94
N PRO A 28 20.88 4.68 -16.91
CA PRO A 28 21.70 5.87 -16.71
C PRO A 28 21.10 6.81 -15.64
N GLU A 29 21.96 7.48 -14.89
CA GLU A 29 21.58 8.33 -13.75
C GLU A 29 20.64 9.48 -14.12
N GLU A 30 20.64 9.93 -15.38
CA GLU A 30 19.71 10.95 -15.89
C GLU A 30 18.24 10.50 -15.93
N LEU A 31 17.98 9.20 -16.02
CA LEU A 31 16.62 8.62 -15.98
C LEU A 31 16.22 8.26 -14.55
N LEU A 32 17.18 8.21 -13.63
CA LEU A 32 16.97 7.87 -12.22
C LEU A 32 16.69 9.13 -11.40
N TYR A 33 15.99 8.95 -10.29
CA TYR A 33 15.93 10.02 -9.30
C TYR A 33 17.31 10.25 -8.69
N SER A 34 17.69 11.51 -8.55
CA SER A 34 18.88 11.86 -7.78
C SER A 34 18.76 11.38 -6.34
N ALA A 35 19.90 11.10 -5.68
CA ALA A 35 19.91 10.66 -4.28
C ALA A 35 19.12 11.60 -3.36
N ARG A 36 19.15 12.90 -3.64
CA ARG A 36 18.39 13.91 -2.89
C ARG A 36 16.88 13.79 -3.08
N GLN A 37 16.43 13.50 -4.29
CA GLN A 37 15.00 13.27 -4.58
C GLN A 37 14.51 11.98 -3.93
N ILE A 38 15.31 10.91 -3.96
CA ILE A 38 14.99 9.65 -3.28
C ILE A 38 14.82 9.91 -1.77
N ALA A 39 15.77 10.61 -1.15
CA ALA A 39 15.71 10.94 0.28
C ALA A 39 14.48 11.78 0.65
N SER A 40 14.08 12.74 -0.18
CA SER A 40 12.84 13.50 0.04
C SER A 40 11.60 12.62 -0.03
N ILE A 41 11.51 11.74 -1.04
CA ILE A 41 10.37 10.82 -1.19
C ILE A 41 10.27 9.87 0.01
N ASP A 42 11.39 9.29 0.45
CA ASP A 42 11.41 8.40 1.62
C ASP A 42 11.01 9.13 2.91
N ALA A 43 11.48 10.38 3.10
CA ALA A 43 11.10 11.18 4.26
C ALA A 43 9.60 11.52 4.29
N GLU A 44 8.99 11.77 3.13
CA GLU A 44 7.53 11.99 3.03
C GLU A 44 6.75 10.69 3.27
N PHE A 45 7.26 9.57 2.76
CA PHE A 45 6.64 8.26 2.96
C PHE A 45 6.63 7.86 4.44
N GLU A 46 7.73 8.08 5.16
CA GLU A 46 7.83 7.76 6.59
C GLU A 46 6.88 8.63 7.43
N LYS A 47 6.77 9.92 7.11
CA LYS A 47 5.80 10.83 7.74
C LYS A 47 4.36 10.36 7.53
N ASN A 48 4.01 9.97 6.31
CA ASN A 48 2.66 9.48 6.01
C ASN A 48 2.39 8.14 6.68
N LYS A 49 3.36 7.22 6.71
CA LYS A 49 3.22 5.93 7.37
C LYS A 49 2.94 6.09 8.87
N ALA A 50 3.66 6.99 9.53
CA ALA A 50 3.42 7.31 10.95
C ALA A 50 2.01 7.88 11.20
N GLN A 51 1.51 8.72 10.29
CA GLN A 51 0.14 9.25 10.40
C GLN A 51 -0.92 8.17 10.19
N VAL A 52 -0.78 7.34 9.16
CA VAL A 52 -1.72 6.23 8.89
C VAL A 52 -1.73 5.24 10.04
N ASP A 53 -0.58 4.92 10.63
CA ASP A 53 -0.49 4.01 11.78
C ASP A 53 -1.17 4.58 13.04
N ARG A 54 -1.02 5.89 13.28
CA ARG A 54 -1.76 6.59 14.34
C ARG A 54 -3.27 6.57 14.08
N MET A 55 -3.68 6.79 12.82
CA MET A 55 -5.09 6.78 12.41
C MET A 55 -5.70 5.37 12.53
N LYS A 56 -4.97 4.33 12.12
CA LYS A 56 -5.36 2.92 12.31
C LYS A 56 -5.56 2.58 13.78
N ARG A 57 -4.67 3.03 14.65
CA ARG A 57 -4.80 2.83 16.11
C ARG A 57 -6.02 3.56 16.68
N SER A 58 -6.35 4.76 16.20
CA SER A 58 -7.57 5.46 16.63
C SER A 58 -8.86 4.84 16.07
N LEU A 59 -8.83 4.27 14.86
CA LEU A 59 -9.98 3.61 14.22
C LEU A 59 -10.24 2.20 14.81
N GLY A 60 -9.19 1.47 15.19
CA GLY A 60 -9.31 0.17 15.85
C GLY A 60 -9.74 0.23 17.33
N ALA A 61 -9.79 1.42 17.93
CA ALA A 61 -10.16 1.60 19.33
C ALA A 61 -11.66 1.86 19.57
N ASN A 62 -12.47 2.09 18.51
CA ASN A 62 -13.92 2.38 18.66
C ASN A 62 -14.82 1.67 17.62
N GLY A 63 -14.31 0.66 16.91
CA GLY A 63 -15.07 -0.07 15.89
C GLY A 63 -15.04 -1.57 16.13
N GLY A 64 -15.87 -2.05 17.05
CA GLY A 64 -16.24 -3.46 17.06
C GLY A 64 -17.06 -3.77 15.81
N VAL A 65 -16.45 -4.44 14.84
CA VAL A 65 -17.08 -5.36 13.87
C VAL A 65 -15.94 -6.14 13.21
N GLY A 66 -15.65 -7.32 13.76
CA GLY A 66 -14.76 -8.28 13.12
C GLY A 66 -15.45 -8.77 11.85
N GLY A 67 -14.89 -8.43 10.69
CA GLY A 67 -15.36 -8.90 9.39
C GLY A 67 -15.07 -10.39 9.21
N ASP A 68 -16.13 -11.18 9.27
CA ASP A 68 -16.23 -12.53 8.73
C ASP A 68 -16.36 -12.48 7.20
N THR A 69 -15.26 -12.25 6.48
CA THR A 69 -15.22 -12.61 5.06
C THR A 69 -14.64 -14.01 4.92
N GLY A 70 -15.49 -15.00 5.16
CA GLY A 70 -15.21 -16.42 4.95
C GLY A 70 -16.52 -17.19 4.77
N GLY A 71 -16.86 -17.45 3.51
CA GLY A 71 -18.19 -17.92 3.08
C GLY A 71 -18.63 -19.27 3.64
N GLY A 72 -19.95 -19.40 3.74
CA GLY A 72 -20.64 -20.63 4.12
C GLY A 72 -22.11 -20.35 4.37
N ASP A 73 -22.92 -20.37 3.32
CA ASP A 73 -24.37 -20.50 3.40
C ASP A 73 -24.75 -21.80 4.13
N PHE A 74 -24.84 -21.76 5.45
CA PHE A 74 -25.47 -22.82 6.24
C PHE A 74 -26.42 -22.20 7.24
N GLY A 75 -27.72 -22.32 6.94
CA GLY A 75 -28.80 -21.77 7.72
C GLY A 75 -28.92 -22.36 9.13
N GLY A 76 -29.60 -21.60 9.99
CA GLY A 76 -30.13 -22.08 11.27
C GLY A 76 -30.16 -21.02 12.37
N SER A 77 -31.37 -20.53 12.66
CA SER A 77 -31.92 -19.96 13.92
C SER A 77 -30.97 -19.77 15.11
N CYS A 78 -30.96 -18.65 15.84
CA CYS A 78 -32.05 -17.92 16.50
C CYS A 78 -31.67 -16.42 16.60
N GLY A 79 -32.54 -15.44 16.33
CA GLY A 79 -33.84 -15.22 16.96
C GLY A 79 -33.65 -14.31 18.17
N GLY A 80 -33.62 -12.99 17.94
CA GLY A 80 -33.63 -12.00 19.03
C GLY A 80 -35.01 -11.93 19.71
N ASP A 81 -35.04 -11.44 20.95
CA ASP A 81 -36.06 -10.51 21.49
C ASP A 81 -35.79 -10.26 23.01
N GLY A 82 -35.96 -9.01 23.45
CA GLY A 82 -36.63 -8.73 24.73
C GLY A 82 -35.86 -8.78 26.07
N GLY A 83 -35.59 -7.59 26.62
CA GLY A 83 -36.24 -7.17 27.88
C GLY A 83 -35.56 -7.40 29.24
N GLY A 84 -35.39 -6.29 29.99
CA GLY A 84 -35.61 -6.24 31.45
C GLY A 84 -34.39 -6.39 32.35
N CYS A 85 -33.86 -5.26 32.84
CA CYS A 85 -33.12 -5.21 34.09
C CYS A 85 -34.09 -4.85 35.24
N ASP A 86 -34.29 -5.78 36.18
CA ASP A 86 -34.64 -5.50 37.57
C ASP A 86 -33.71 -6.33 38.47
#